data_AF-A0A2D8XMG4-F1
#
_entry.id   AF-A0A2D8XMG4-F1
#
_cell.length_a   1.000
_cell.length_b   1.000
_cell.length_c   1.000
_cell.angle_alpha   90.00
_cell.angle_beta   90.00
_cell.angle_gamma   90.00
#
_symmetry.space_group_name_H-M   'P 1'
#
loop_
_entity.id
_entity.type
_entity.pdbx_description
1 polymer ?
#
loop_
_entity_poly.entity_id
_entity_poly.type
_entity_poly.pdbx_seq_one_letter_code
_entity_poly.pdbx_strand_id
1 'polypeptide(L)'
;MSFKLKNTYEMFGYNKDFSNGDRLVTEKKLPKDVYGQINPNGIIEINKDISDKNKKRAVAHEQVHLNQMNEGRLRYDHNNYYYRTSNVSPIQVIPVSEINTKDRDLPWEKHS
;
A
#
# COMPACT_ATOMS: atom_id res chain seq x y z
N MET A 1 -20.04 34.79 -11.26
CA MET A 1 -19.49 33.46 -11.58
C MET A 1 -18.71 32.97 -10.36
N SER A 2 -19.26 32.09 -9.53
CA SER A 2 -18.50 31.47 -8.44
C SER A 2 -17.67 30.33 -9.01
N PHE A 3 -16.34 30.47 -8.99
CA PHE A 3 -15.44 29.36 -9.25
C PHE A 3 -15.51 28.39 -8.07
N LYS A 4 -16.23 27.28 -8.25
CA LYS A 4 -16.20 26.16 -7.32
C LYS A 4 -14.87 25.44 -7.53
N LEU A 5 -13.87 25.72 -6.70
CA LEU A 5 -12.61 24.99 -6.70
C LEU A 5 -12.92 23.52 -6.40
N LYS A 6 -12.61 22.65 -7.36
CA LYS A 6 -12.65 21.20 -7.13
C LYS A 6 -11.66 20.86 -6.03
N ASN A 7 -12.03 19.93 -5.16
CA ASN A 7 -11.13 19.51 -4.09
C ASN A 7 -9.88 18.85 -4.71
N THR A 8 -8.69 19.05 -4.14
CA THR A 8 -7.45 18.42 -4.61
C THR A 8 -7.60 16.90 -4.74
N TYR A 9 -8.34 16.27 -3.83
CA TYR A 9 -8.65 14.83 -3.92
C TYR A 9 -9.43 14.47 -5.20
N GLU A 10 -10.39 15.29 -5.63
CA GLU A 10 -11.16 15.08 -6.87
C GLU A 10 -10.32 15.36 -8.13
N MET A 11 -9.38 16.29 -8.05
CA MET A 11 -8.50 16.64 -9.16
C MET A 11 -7.47 15.54 -9.46
N PHE A 12 -6.96 14.88 -8.41
CA PHE A 12 -5.95 13.83 -8.51
C PHE A 12 -6.50 12.41 -8.40
N GLY A 13 -7.82 12.23 -8.22
CA GLY A 13 -8.45 10.91 -8.15
C GLY A 13 -8.17 10.14 -6.85
N TYR A 14 -7.94 10.85 -5.75
CA TYR A 14 -7.73 10.26 -4.43
C TYR A 14 -9.06 10.10 -3.68
N ASN A 15 -9.18 9.02 -2.90
CA ASN A 15 -10.31 8.81 -2.03
C ASN A 15 -10.19 9.73 -0.81
N LYS A 16 -11.08 10.73 -0.70
CA LYS A 16 -11.08 11.74 0.37
C LYS A 16 -11.38 11.15 1.76
N ASP A 17 -12.09 10.03 1.85
CA ASP A 17 -12.48 9.43 3.13
C ASP A 17 -11.34 8.60 3.74
N PHE A 18 -10.45 8.07 2.90
CA PHE A 18 -9.32 7.24 3.32
C PHE A 18 -7.96 7.90 3.18
N SER A 19 -7.85 8.99 2.41
CA SER A 19 -6.61 9.77 2.27
C SER A 19 -6.50 10.83 3.35
N ASN A 20 -5.30 10.99 3.88
CA ASN A 20 -4.94 11.91 4.95
C ASN A 20 -3.63 12.62 4.56
N GLY A 21 -3.19 13.62 5.32
CA GLY A 21 -1.91 14.30 5.06
C GLY A 21 -0.68 13.38 5.04
N ASP A 22 -0.76 12.22 5.69
CA ASP A 22 0.32 11.23 5.79
C ASP A 22 0.15 10.02 4.84
N ARG A 23 -1.00 9.93 4.15
CA ARG A 23 -1.35 8.75 3.36
C ARG A 23 -2.27 9.07 2.20
N LEU A 24 -1.87 8.64 1.01
CA LEU A 24 -2.67 8.75 -0.19
C LEU A 24 -3.31 7.40 -0.52
N VAL A 25 -4.64 7.39 -0.65
CA VAL A 25 -5.42 6.21 -1.03
C VAL A 25 -6.12 6.49 -2.35
N THR A 26 -5.93 5.62 -3.32
CA THR A 26 -6.62 5.67 -4.62
C THR A 26 -7.43 4.42 -4.86
N GLU A 27 -8.55 4.55 -5.55
CA GLU A 27 -9.40 3.41 -5.92
C GLU A 27 -9.11 2.99 -7.36
N LYS A 28 -8.70 1.73 -7.56
CA LYS A 28 -8.37 1.19 -8.87
C LYS A 28 -9.07 -0.16 -9.07
N LYS A 29 -9.21 -0.57 -10.33
CA LYS A 29 -9.66 -1.92 -10.66
C LYS A 29 -8.49 -2.87 -10.50
N LEU A 30 -8.44 -3.57 -9.37
CA LEU A 30 -7.44 -4.59 -9.09
C LEU A 30 -7.93 -5.97 -9.57
N PRO A 31 -7.03 -6.96 -9.77
CA PRO A 31 -7.41 -8.32 -10.13
C PRO A 31 -8.40 -8.92 -9.12
N LYS A 32 -9.15 -9.94 -9.58
CA LYS A 32 -9.96 -10.78 -8.68
C LYS A 32 -9.04 -11.34 -7.58
N ASP A 33 -9.54 -11.29 -6.33
CA ASP A 33 -8.85 -11.71 -5.11
C ASP A 33 -7.76 -10.77 -4.55
N VAL A 34 -7.60 -9.57 -5.13
CA VAL A 34 -6.75 -8.51 -4.55
C VAL A 34 -7.64 -7.39 -4.00
N TYR A 35 -7.57 -7.16 -2.69
CA TYR A 35 -8.36 -6.13 -2.01
C TYR A 35 -7.63 -4.78 -1.90
N GLY A 36 -6.32 -4.82 -1.74
CA GLY A 36 -5.44 -3.66 -1.70
C GLY A 36 -4.03 -4.03 -2.13
N GLN A 37 -3.26 -3.03 -2.54
CA GLN A 37 -1.81 -3.09 -2.70
C GLN A 37 -1.22 -1.72 -2.43
N ILE A 38 -0.05 -1.66 -1.80
CA ILE A 38 0.76 -0.45 -1.75
C ILE A 38 1.66 -0.37 -2.98
N ASN A 39 1.85 0.80 -3.57
CA ASN A 39 2.83 1.06 -4.63
C ASN A 39 4.23 1.37 -4.06
N PRO A 40 5.32 1.22 -4.85
CA PRO A 40 6.68 1.59 -4.42
C PRO A 40 6.82 3.05 -3.98
N ASN A 41 5.93 3.92 -4.45
CA ASN A 41 5.85 5.34 -4.09
C ASN A 41 5.08 5.61 -2.78
N GLY A 42 4.63 4.58 -2.05
CA GLY A 42 3.88 4.72 -0.80
C GLY A 42 2.40 5.10 -0.98
N ILE A 43 1.85 4.94 -2.18
CA ILE A 43 0.41 5.18 -2.45
C ILE A 43 -0.34 3.87 -2.27
N ILE A 44 -1.39 3.88 -1.47
CA ILE A 44 -2.26 2.71 -1.26
C ILE A 44 -3.29 2.67 -2.38
N GLU A 45 -3.30 1.60 -3.16
CA GLU A 45 -4.31 1.31 -4.17
C GLU A 45 -5.30 0.28 -3.60
N ILE A 46 -6.59 0.63 -3.51
CA ILE A 46 -7.64 -0.30 -3.10
C ILE A 46 -8.54 -0.68 -4.26
N ASN A 47 -9.08 -1.90 -4.19
CA ASN A 47 -10.03 -2.35 -5.18
C ASN A 47 -11.33 -1.53 -5.05
N LYS A 48 -11.80 -0.96 -6.15
CA LYS A 48 -13.06 -0.20 -6.16
C LYS A 48 -14.30 -1.10 -6.10
N ASP A 49 -14.18 -2.37 -6.50
CA ASP A 49 -15.29 -3.30 -6.68
C ASP A 49 -15.64 -4.08 -5.38
N ILE A 50 -15.00 -3.77 -4.24
CA ILE A 50 -15.26 -4.38 -2.92
C ILE A 50 -16.09 -3.49 -2.00
N SER A 51 -16.73 -4.09 -0.99
CA SER A 51 -17.53 -3.36 0.01
C SER A 51 -16.69 -2.42 0.88
N ASP A 52 -17.30 -1.34 1.39
CA ASP A 52 -16.62 -0.34 2.23
C ASP A 52 -15.98 -0.93 3.49
N LYS A 53 -16.58 -2.00 4.04
CA LYS A 53 -16.00 -2.73 5.18
C LYS A 53 -14.68 -3.40 4.78
N ASN A 54 -14.62 -3.98 3.59
CA ASN A 54 -13.40 -4.60 3.08
C ASN A 54 -12.38 -3.54 2.65
N LYS A 55 -12.83 -2.40 2.09
CA LYS A 55 -11.95 -1.25 1.82
C LYS A 55 -11.26 -0.78 3.09
N LYS A 56 -12.02 -0.56 4.18
CA LYS A 56 -11.45 -0.19 5.50
C LYS A 56 -10.41 -1.17 6.01
N ARG A 57 -10.66 -2.47 5.88
CA ARG A 57 -9.72 -3.53 6.28
C ARG A 57 -8.46 -3.53 5.43
N ALA A 58 -8.60 -3.43 4.10
CA ALA A 58 -7.47 -3.35 3.18
C ALA A 58 -6.62 -2.12 3.48
N VAL A 59 -7.25 -0.95 3.64
CA VAL A 59 -6.55 0.29 3.99
C VAL A 59 -5.80 0.19 5.33
N ALA A 60 -6.34 -0.51 6.31
CA ALA A 60 -5.67 -0.74 7.59
C ALA A 60 -4.45 -1.69 7.45
N HIS A 61 -4.57 -2.74 6.65
CA HIS A 61 -3.46 -3.67 6.34
C HIS A 61 -2.33 -2.95 5.58
N GLU A 62 -2.68 -2.23 4.51
CA GLU A 62 -1.72 -1.48 3.70
C GLU A 62 -1.07 -0.30 4.46
N GLN A 63 -1.74 0.24 5.49
CA GLN A 63 -1.12 1.22 6.38
C GLN A 63 0.12 0.66 7.08
N VAL A 64 0.07 -0.62 7.49
CA VAL A 64 1.18 -1.23 8.19
C VAL A 64 2.37 -1.37 7.25
N HIS A 65 2.13 -1.77 6.00
CA HIS A 65 3.17 -1.78 4.97
C HIS A 65 3.70 -0.37 4.67
N LEU A 66 2.85 0.65 4.62
CA LEU A 66 3.30 2.04 4.47
C LEU A 66 4.22 2.47 5.62
N ASN A 67 3.88 2.13 6.86
CA ASN A 67 4.72 2.42 8.02
C ASN A 67 6.06 1.66 7.93
N GLN A 68 6.04 0.39 7.54
CA GLN A 68 7.26 -0.40 7.31
C GLN A 68 8.14 0.24 6.22
N MET A 69 7.53 0.82 5.17
CA MET A 69 8.25 1.56 4.13
C MET A 69 8.82 2.88 4.64
N ASN A 70 8.05 3.65 5.41
CA ASN A 70 8.48 4.92 6.01
C ASN A 70 9.62 4.72 7.04
N GLU A 71 9.61 3.60 7.77
CA GLU A 71 10.71 3.18 8.66
C GLU A 71 11.95 2.68 7.87
N GLY A 72 11.84 2.54 6.55
CA GLY A 72 12.87 1.97 5.68
C GLY A 72 13.10 0.48 5.94
N ARG A 73 12.12 -0.22 6.52
CA ARG A 73 12.17 -1.66 6.81
C ARG A 73 11.72 -2.52 5.64
N LEU A 74 10.83 -1.99 4.80
CA LEU A 74 10.35 -2.64 3.60
C LEU A 74 10.55 -1.71 2.40
N ARG A 75 11.14 -2.23 1.34
CA ARG A 75 11.19 -1.60 0.02
C ARG A 75 11.19 -2.70 -1.02
N TYR A 76 10.65 -2.44 -2.19
CA TYR A 76 10.73 -3.41 -3.28
C TYR A 76 10.80 -2.70 -4.63
N ASP A 77 11.35 -3.41 -5.60
CA ASP A 77 11.39 -3.03 -7.00
C ASP A 77 10.85 -4.20 -7.86
N HIS A 78 10.93 -4.09 -9.19
CA HIS A 78 10.43 -5.13 -10.09
C HIS A 78 11.15 -6.48 -9.96
N ASN A 79 12.36 -6.49 -9.39
CA ASN A 79 13.25 -7.63 -9.35
C ASN A 79 13.48 -8.15 -7.93
N ASN A 80 13.50 -7.28 -6.92
CA ASN A 80 13.88 -7.64 -5.55
C ASN A 80 13.01 -6.96 -4.49
N TYR A 81 12.81 -7.68 -3.39
CA TYR A 81 12.33 -7.17 -2.12
C TYR A 81 13.52 -6.93 -1.17
N TYR A 82 13.52 -5.79 -0.52
CA TYR A 82 14.49 -5.38 0.49
C TYR A 82 13.77 -5.29 1.83
N TYR A 83 14.07 -6.20 2.74
CA TYR A 83 13.39 -6.29 4.03
C TYR A 83 14.37 -6.36 5.19
N ARG A 84 14.06 -5.68 6.30
CA ARG A 84 14.78 -5.82 7.57
C ARG A 84 13.81 -5.89 8.74
N THR A 85 14.12 -6.73 9.71
CA THR A 85 13.34 -6.92 10.93
C THR A 85 13.44 -5.76 11.90
N SER A 86 14.47 -4.90 11.82
CA SER A 86 14.64 -3.71 12.65
C SER A 86 15.61 -2.74 11.97
N ASN A 87 15.63 -1.47 12.40
CA ASN A 87 16.53 -0.43 11.86
C ASN A 87 18.02 -0.76 12.05
N VAL A 88 18.33 -1.64 13.00
CA VAL A 88 19.69 -2.12 13.28
C VAL A 88 20.02 -3.45 12.61
N SER A 89 19.02 -4.12 12.02
CA SER A 89 19.22 -5.41 11.35
C SER A 89 19.70 -5.20 9.91
N PRO A 90 20.51 -6.13 9.37
CA PRO A 90 20.92 -6.07 7.96
C PRO A 90 19.70 -6.20 7.05
N ILE A 91 19.76 -5.52 5.90
CA ILE A 91 18.75 -5.62 4.85
C ILE A 91 18.93 -6.96 4.14
N GLN A 92 17.87 -7.75 4.11
CA GLN A 92 17.76 -8.96 3.31
C GLN A 92 17.27 -8.58 1.93
N VAL A 93 17.97 -9.05 0.89
CA VAL A 93 17.56 -8.90 -0.50
C VAL A 93 16.99 -10.23 -0.95
N ILE A 94 15.73 -10.22 -1.37
CA ILE A 94 14.98 -11.41 -1.74
C ILE A 94 14.47 -11.23 -3.16
N PRO A 95 14.94 -12.03 -4.13
CA PRO A 95 14.47 -11.93 -5.51
C PRO A 95 12.98 -12.24 -5.63
N VAL A 96 12.25 -11.42 -6.39
CA VAL A 96 10.81 -11.63 -6.66
C VAL A 96 10.57 -12.99 -7.31
N SER A 97 11.51 -13.50 -8.11
CA SER A 97 11.44 -14.81 -8.75
C SER A 97 11.48 -15.99 -7.78
N GLU A 98 11.96 -15.78 -6.55
CA GLU A 98 12.15 -16.83 -5.55
C GLU A 98 11.04 -16.86 -4.50
N ILE A 99 10.11 -15.90 -4.53
CA ILE A 99 9.02 -15.79 -3.55
C ILE A 99 7.65 -15.69 -4.20
N ASN A 100 6.65 -16.17 -3.47
CA ASN A 100 5.26 -15.89 -3.80
C ASN A 100 4.80 -14.64 -3.04
N THR A 101 4.64 -13.52 -3.75
CA THR A 101 4.26 -12.22 -3.17
C THR A 101 2.87 -12.21 -2.50
N LYS A 102 2.05 -13.23 -2.74
CA LYS A 102 0.74 -13.41 -2.10
C LYS A 102 0.78 -14.30 -0.87
N ASP A 103 1.95 -14.80 -0.52
CA ASP A 103 2.11 -15.70 0.62
C ASP A 103 2.06 -14.91 1.93
N ARG A 104 1.21 -15.35 2.85
CA ARG A 104 1.00 -14.70 4.16
C ARG A 104 2.12 -15.03 5.14
N ASP A 105 2.99 -15.98 4.81
CA ASP A 105 4.13 -16.35 5.64
C ASP A 105 5.37 -15.48 5.39
N LEU A 106 5.29 -14.50 4.50
CA LEU A 106 6.38 -13.56 4.23
C LEU A 106 6.75 -12.77 5.50
N PRO A 107 8.04 -12.42 5.68
CA PRO A 107 8.51 -11.77 6.90
C PRO A 107 7.79 -10.45 7.24
N TRP A 108 7.43 -9.68 6.21
CA TRP A 108 6.70 -8.42 6.35
C TRP A 108 5.20 -8.59 6.57
N GLU A 109 4.61 -9.67 6.05
CA GLU A 109 3.18 -10.02 6.25
C GLU A 109 2.89 -10.45 7.70
N LYS A 110 3.88 -11.03 8.39
CA LYS A 110 3.73 -11.44 9.81
C LYS A 110 3.46 -10.27 10.76
N HIS A 111 3.74 -9.03 10.32
CA HIS A 111 3.64 -7.84 11.12
C HIS A 111 2.55 -6.87 10.63
N SER A 112 1.74 -7.25 9.63
CA SER A 112 0.65 -6.47 9.01
C SER A 112 -0.75 -6.95 9.39
#